data_AF-A0A3R9RWE8-F1
#
_entry.id   AF-A0A3R9RWE8-F1
#
_cell.length_a   1.000
_cell.length_b   1.000
_cell.length_c   1.000
_cell.angle_alpha   90.00
_cell.angle_beta   90.00
_cell.angle_gamma   90.00
#
_symmetry.space_group_name_H-M   'P 1'
#
loop_
_entity.id
_entity.type
_entity.pdbx_description
1 polymer ?
#
loop_
_entity_poly.entity_id
_entity_poly.type
_entity_poly.pdbx_seq_one_letter_code
_entity_poly.pdbx_strand_id
1 'polypeptide(L)'
;MFKHSQILRKTLITTSLLTFSLSSHAALTFGNAEEGELKVSGTVRAKYIYDFDSDPTTSKFSFNDAVLWLDYNSPKWIGRLDYRVYEYYGHLGDANWLTDAWLGYKINDNSKIIAGLNPVPFGLGRFWGNTYYLGIANSAGWEDVHNLGVKYDFNDGINEAQLAFYPT
;
A
#
# COMPACT_ATOMS: atom_id res chain seq x y z
N MET A 1 -45.47 22.32 -43.18
CA MET A 1 -46.39 21.58 -42.28
C MET A 1 -45.93 20.13 -42.32
N PHE A 2 -45.29 19.53 -41.32
CA PHE A 2 -45.64 19.49 -39.90
C PHE A 2 -44.41 19.55 -38.96
N LYS A 3 -44.73 19.89 -37.71
CA LYS A 3 -43.90 20.37 -36.60
C LYS A 3 -42.77 19.45 -36.13
N HIS A 4 -41.66 20.12 -35.86
CA HIS A 4 -40.67 19.93 -34.80
C HIS A 4 -41.26 19.37 -33.48
N SER A 5 -40.64 18.33 -32.92
CA SER A 5 -40.56 18.16 -31.46
C SER A 5 -39.41 17.23 -31.10
N GLN A 6 -38.21 17.82 -31.01
CA GLN A 6 -37.10 17.28 -30.23
C GLN A 6 -37.55 17.15 -28.78
N ILE A 7 -38.01 15.97 -28.36
CA ILE A 7 -38.20 15.67 -26.95
C ILE A 7 -36.82 15.31 -26.40
N LEU A 8 -36.07 16.34 -26.05
CA LEU A 8 -34.89 16.25 -25.21
C LEU A 8 -35.37 15.79 -23.82
N ARG A 9 -35.55 14.47 -23.63
CA ARG A 9 -35.68 13.90 -22.30
C ARG A 9 -34.36 14.17 -21.59
N LYS A 10 -34.36 15.14 -20.68
CA LYS A 10 -33.33 15.27 -19.64
C LYS A 10 -33.47 14.05 -18.72
N THR A 11 -32.99 12.90 -19.19
CA THR A 11 -32.80 11.74 -18.34
C THR A 11 -31.66 12.10 -17.40
N LEU A 12 -31.97 12.30 -16.14
CA LEU A 12 -30.97 12.36 -15.08
C LEU A 12 -30.36 10.95 -15.03
N ILE A 13 -29.19 10.78 -15.65
CA ILE A 13 -28.47 9.50 -15.68
C ILE A 13 -27.80 9.36 -14.32
N THR A 14 -28.49 8.69 -13.40
CA THR A 14 -27.92 8.30 -12.11
C THR A 14 -27.04 7.07 -12.34
N THR A 15 -25.78 7.25 -12.70
CA THR A 15 -24.80 6.16 -12.78
C THR A 15 -24.54 5.63 -11.37
N SER A 16 -25.32 4.62 -10.95
CA SER A 16 -25.10 3.92 -9.69
C SER A 16 -24.02 2.86 -9.88
N LEU A 17 -22.76 3.21 -9.61
CA LEU A 17 -21.65 2.27 -9.60
C LEU A 17 -21.63 1.54 -8.24
N LEU A 18 -22.26 0.36 -8.14
CA LEU A 18 -22.10 -0.49 -6.97
C LEU A 18 -20.77 -1.24 -7.07
N THR A 19 -19.78 -0.85 -6.24
CA THR A 19 -18.50 -1.56 -6.14
C THR A 19 -18.49 -2.42 -4.89
N PHE A 20 -18.36 -3.74 -5.05
CA PHE A 20 -18.04 -4.65 -3.94
C PHE A 20 -16.56 -5.01 -4.00
N SER A 21 -15.80 -4.62 -2.98
CA SER A 21 -14.42 -5.05 -2.78
C SER A 21 -14.34 -6.00 -1.60
N LEU A 22 -13.94 -7.25 -1.84
CA LEU A 22 -13.62 -8.21 -0.79
C LEU A 22 -12.10 -8.22 -0.60
N SER A 23 -11.65 -8.11 0.64
CA SER A 23 -10.25 -8.29 1.02
C SER A 23 -10.15 -9.49 1.95
N SER A 24 -9.43 -10.52 1.53
CA SER A 24 -9.09 -11.67 2.39
C SER A 24 -7.65 -11.53 2.85
N HIS A 25 -7.43 -11.57 4.17
CA HIS A 25 -6.09 -11.57 4.76
C HIS A 25 -5.81 -12.96 5.31
N ALA A 26 -4.69 -13.55 4.88
CA ALA A 26 -4.17 -14.80 5.44
C ALA A 26 -2.74 -14.53 5.90
N ALA A 27 -2.36 -15.10 7.05
CA ALA A 27 -1.01 -15.05 7.56
C ALA A 27 -0.59 -16.45 8.03
N LEU A 28 0.61 -16.87 7.65
CA LEU A 28 1.30 -18.05 8.13
C LEU A 28 2.51 -17.59 8.93
N THR A 29 2.68 -18.14 10.13
CA THR A 29 3.86 -17.85 10.97
C THR A 29 4.69 -19.12 11.11
N PHE A 30 5.99 -19.00 10.84
CA PHE A 30 6.98 -20.06 10.99
C PHE A 30 7.98 -19.66 12.08
N GLY A 31 8.35 -20.58 12.98
CA GLY A 31 9.24 -20.29 14.10
C GLY A 31 8.51 -19.69 15.30
N ASN A 32 9.26 -18.99 16.16
CA ASN A 32 8.73 -18.37 17.39
C ASN A 32 9.52 -17.10 17.73
N ALA A 33 8.94 -16.20 18.53
CA ALA A 33 9.54 -14.90 18.82
C ALA A 33 10.89 -14.97 19.58
N GLU A 34 11.18 -16.07 20.31
CA GLU A 34 12.40 -16.22 21.11
C GLU A 34 13.61 -16.63 20.27
N GLU A 35 13.41 -17.49 19.25
CA GLU A 35 14.49 -17.97 18.38
C GLU A 35 14.52 -17.22 17.03
N GLY A 36 13.37 -16.70 16.62
CA GLY A 36 13.14 -16.09 15.32
C GLY A 36 11.84 -16.61 14.70
N GLU A 37 11.00 -15.68 14.28
CA GLU A 37 9.75 -15.94 13.57
C GLU A 37 9.75 -15.27 12.21
N LEU A 38 9.20 -15.95 11.22
CA LEU A 38 8.88 -15.42 9.90
C LEU A 38 7.38 -15.46 9.71
N LYS A 39 6.78 -14.28 9.58
CA LYS A 39 5.39 -14.12 9.19
C LYS A 39 5.30 -13.89 7.68
N VAL A 40 4.62 -14.80 6.99
CA VAL A 40 4.25 -14.68 5.59
C VAL A 40 2.80 -14.26 5.54
N SER A 41 2.52 -13.07 5.03
CA SER A 41 1.15 -12.55 4.94
C SER A 41 0.94 -11.77 3.66
N GLY A 42 -0.31 -11.41 3.37
CA GLY A 42 -0.61 -10.65 2.17
C GLY A 42 -2.09 -10.33 2.02
N THR A 43 -2.40 -9.69 0.90
CA THR A 43 -3.77 -9.43 0.48
C THR A 43 -3.90 -9.64 -1.01
N VAL A 44 -5.10 -10.05 -1.43
CA VAL A 44 -5.51 -10.07 -2.83
C VAL A 44 -6.82 -9.31 -2.90
N ARG A 45 -6.89 -8.35 -3.82
CA ARG A 45 -8.07 -7.52 -4.03
C ARG A 45 -8.62 -7.76 -5.43
N ALA A 46 -9.90 -8.06 -5.51
CA ALA A 46 -10.64 -8.14 -6.76
C ALA A 46 -11.86 -7.23 -6.70
N LYS A 47 -12.34 -6.81 -7.87
CA LYS A 47 -13.55 -6.00 -8.00
C LYS A 47 -14.44 -6.57 -9.08
N TYR A 48 -15.74 -6.43 -8.86
CA TYR A 48 -16.75 -6.53 -9.90
C TYR A 48 -17.36 -5.14 -10.11
N ILE A 49 -17.32 -4.67 -11.35
CA ILE A 49 -17.98 -3.45 -11.78
C ILE A 49 -19.21 -3.86 -12.58
N TYR A 50 -20.38 -3.44 -12.12
CA TYR A 50 -21.63 -3.57 -12.86
C TYR A 50 -21.94 -2.23 -13.53
N ASP A 51 -22.11 -2.25 -14.86
CA ASP A 51 -22.50 -1.13 -15.70
C ASP A 51 -23.78 -1.53 -16.46
N PHE A 52 -24.87 -0.82 -16.15
CA PHE A 52 -26.21 -1.10 -16.66
C PHE A 52 -26.59 -0.28 -17.91
N ASP A 53 -25.74 0.68 -18.33
CA ASP A 53 -26.08 1.69 -19.36
C ASP A 53 -25.15 1.60 -20.59
N SER A 54 -24.33 0.55 -20.66
CA SER A 54 -23.39 0.31 -21.76
C SER A 54 -23.90 -0.76 -22.72
N ASP A 55 -23.87 -0.45 -24.02
CA ASP A 55 -24.12 -1.41 -25.12
C ASP A 55 -23.02 -1.26 -26.21
N PRO A 56 -22.09 -2.24 -26.34
CA PRO A 56 -22.00 -3.48 -25.58
C PRO A 56 -21.61 -3.24 -24.11
N THR A 57 -21.97 -4.17 -23.22
CA THR A 57 -21.73 -4.02 -21.77
C THR A 57 -20.24 -3.88 -21.44
N THR A 58 -19.93 -2.96 -20.52
CA THR A 58 -18.60 -2.77 -19.92
C THR A 58 -18.50 -3.37 -18.52
N SER A 59 -19.54 -4.07 -18.05
CA SER A 59 -19.52 -4.81 -16.79
C SER A 59 -18.36 -5.81 -16.78
N LYS A 60 -17.54 -5.79 -15.73
CA LYS A 60 -16.32 -6.60 -15.67
C LYS A 60 -15.96 -7.05 -14.27
N PHE A 61 -15.45 -8.27 -14.19
CA PHE A 61 -14.67 -8.74 -13.04
C PHE A 61 -13.18 -8.56 -13.35
N SER A 62 -12.41 -8.03 -12.40
CA SER A 62 -10.97 -7.81 -12.55
C SER A 62 -10.25 -7.96 -11.22
N PHE A 63 -8.97 -8.32 -11.26
CA PHE A 63 -8.11 -8.24 -10.09
C PHE A 63 -7.58 -6.81 -9.98
N ASN A 64 -7.55 -6.23 -8.79
CA ASN A 64 -6.94 -4.92 -8.62
C ASN A 64 -5.44 -5.08 -8.37
N ASP A 65 -5.10 -5.92 -7.40
CA ASP A 65 -3.74 -6.09 -6.92
C ASP A 65 -3.60 -7.29 -6.00
N ALA A 66 -2.35 -7.70 -5.83
CA ALA A 66 -1.93 -8.58 -4.76
C ALA A 66 -0.67 -8.01 -4.07
N VAL A 67 -0.58 -8.22 -2.77
CA VAL A 67 0.54 -7.79 -1.93
C VAL A 67 1.06 -8.96 -1.14
N LEU A 68 2.38 -9.11 -1.12
CA LEU A 68 3.10 -10.08 -0.30
C LEU A 68 3.94 -9.33 0.74
N TRP A 69 3.75 -9.70 2.00
CA TRP A 69 4.54 -9.25 3.13
C TRP A 69 5.27 -10.43 3.76
N LEU A 70 6.59 -10.30 3.89
CA LEU A 70 7.41 -11.16 4.73
C LEU A 70 7.96 -10.29 5.86
N ASP A 71 7.59 -10.60 7.10
CA ASP A 71 8.08 -9.91 8.30
C ASP A 71 8.87 -10.93 9.14
N TYR A 72 10.16 -10.67 9.33
CA TYR A 72 11.04 -11.47 10.18
C TYR A 72 11.32 -10.74 11.49
N ASN A 73 11.26 -11.47 12.60
CA ASN A 73 11.51 -10.92 13.93
C ASN A 73 12.21 -11.95 14.82
N SER A 74 13.29 -11.56 15.47
CA SER A 74 14.00 -12.34 16.49
C SER A 74 14.50 -11.41 17.60
N PRO A 75 15.14 -11.92 18.66
CA PRO A 75 15.66 -11.06 19.72
C PRO A 75 16.68 -10.01 19.24
N LYS A 76 17.42 -10.28 18.16
CA LYS A 76 18.45 -9.37 17.64
C LYS A 76 18.20 -8.84 16.24
N TRP A 77 17.47 -9.58 15.41
CA TRP A 77 17.30 -9.25 14.00
C TRP A 77 15.84 -9.04 13.66
N ILE A 78 15.59 -8.12 12.75
CA ILE A 78 14.29 -7.86 12.14
C ILE A 78 14.48 -7.70 10.64
N GLY A 79 13.46 -8.01 9.86
CA GLY A 79 13.50 -7.79 8.43
C GLY A 79 12.10 -7.66 7.85
N ARG A 80 12.02 -7.01 6.71
CA ARG A 80 10.77 -6.84 5.99
C ARG A 80 10.98 -6.90 4.48
N LEU A 81 10.07 -7.59 3.82
CA LEU A 81 9.86 -7.54 2.37
C LEU A 81 8.40 -7.20 2.10
N ASP A 82 8.15 -6.16 1.32
CA ASP A 82 6.83 -5.74 0.83
C ASP A 82 6.89 -5.67 -0.69
N TYR A 83 6.25 -6.64 -1.35
CA TYR A 83 6.20 -6.72 -2.81
C TYR A 83 4.76 -6.61 -3.29
N ARG A 84 4.53 -5.75 -4.27
CA ARG A 84 3.19 -5.43 -4.75
C ARG A 84 3.09 -5.62 -6.24
N VAL A 85 1.97 -6.20 -6.67
CA VAL A 85 1.60 -6.37 -8.07
C VAL A 85 0.21 -5.78 -8.29
N TYR A 86 0.05 -5.00 -9.35
CA TYR A 86 -1.18 -4.30 -9.71
C TYR A 86 -1.60 -4.67 -11.13
N GLU A 87 -2.90 -4.64 -11.38
CA GLU A 87 -3.47 -4.67 -12.73
C GLU A 87 -3.53 -3.24 -13.27
N TYR A 88 -2.98 -3.01 -14.47
CA TYR A 88 -3.04 -1.69 -15.12
C TYR A 88 -3.52 -1.79 -16.57
N TYR A 89 -2.96 -2.70 -17.38
CA TYR A 89 -3.31 -2.89 -18.79
C TYR A 89 -4.10 -4.18 -19.04
N GLY A 90 -4.86 -4.63 -18.03
CA GLY A 90 -5.71 -5.82 -18.11
C GLY A 90 -5.03 -7.11 -17.68
N HIS A 91 -3.78 -7.06 -17.22
CA HIS A 91 -3.09 -8.19 -16.63
C HIS A 91 -2.52 -7.85 -15.24
N LEU A 92 -2.72 -8.76 -14.29
CA LEU A 92 -2.13 -8.63 -12.96
C LEU A 92 -0.60 -8.73 -13.08
N GLY A 93 0.11 -7.72 -12.57
CA GLY A 93 1.58 -7.65 -12.61
C GLY A 93 2.15 -6.74 -13.69
N ASP A 94 1.31 -6.13 -14.54
CA ASP A 94 1.71 -5.09 -15.50
C ASP A 94 2.46 -3.94 -14.82
N ALA A 95 2.06 -3.62 -13.58
CA ALA A 95 2.82 -2.76 -12.69
C ALA A 95 3.17 -3.54 -11.42
N ASN A 96 4.43 -3.54 -11.05
CA ASN A 96 4.91 -4.18 -9.83
C ASN A 96 6.12 -3.43 -9.28
N TRP A 97 6.29 -3.49 -7.97
CA TRP A 97 7.45 -2.90 -7.32
C TRP A 97 7.69 -3.51 -5.94
N LEU A 98 8.97 -3.51 -5.57
CA LEU A 98 9.42 -3.77 -4.21
C LEU A 98 9.28 -2.46 -3.43
N THR A 99 8.39 -2.44 -2.44
CA THR A 99 8.13 -1.25 -1.60
C THR A 99 9.08 -1.19 -0.41
N ASP A 100 9.28 -2.34 0.26
CA ASP A 100 10.23 -2.49 1.35
C ASP A 100 11.10 -3.73 1.08
N ALA A 101 12.40 -3.62 1.35
CA ALA A 101 13.34 -4.73 1.38
C ALA A 101 14.53 -4.35 2.26
N TRP A 102 14.41 -4.62 3.56
CA TRP A 102 15.41 -4.21 4.53
C TRP A 102 15.61 -5.25 5.62
N LEU A 103 16.80 -5.20 6.23
CA LEU A 103 17.16 -5.94 7.44
C LEU A 103 17.57 -4.92 8.51
N GLY A 104 17.32 -5.24 9.77
CA GLY A 104 17.70 -4.41 10.90
C GLY A 104 18.22 -5.22 12.08
N TYR A 105 19.05 -4.55 12.87
CA TYR A 105 19.65 -5.08 14.09
C TYR A 105 19.15 -4.28 15.30
N LYS A 106 18.60 -4.99 16.29
CA LYS A 106 18.19 -4.42 17.58
C LYS A 106 19.45 -4.27 18.44
N ILE A 107 19.85 -3.02 18.67
CA ILE A 107 20.98 -2.69 19.55
C ILE A 107 20.57 -2.96 21.01
N ASN A 108 19.34 -2.58 21.35
CA ASN A 108 18.67 -2.82 22.62
C ASN A 108 17.15 -2.70 22.41
N ASP A 109 16.38 -2.74 23.49
CA ASP A 109 14.90 -2.69 23.44
C ASP A 109 14.35 -1.40 22.83
N ASN A 110 15.13 -0.32 22.85
CA ASN A 110 14.69 1.01 22.40
C ASN A 110 15.36 1.47 21.10
N SER A 111 16.40 0.78 20.64
CA SER A 111 17.27 1.25 19.56
C SER A 111 17.52 0.17 18.52
N LYS A 112 17.38 0.54 17.25
CA LYS A 112 17.66 -0.36 16.13
C LYS A 112 18.32 0.38 14.97
N ILE A 113 19.14 -0.34 14.22
CA ILE A 113 19.65 0.12 12.92
C ILE A 113 18.94 -0.70 11.83
N ILE A 114 18.54 -0.04 10.76
CA ILE A 114 17.88 -0.63 9.59
C ILE A 114 18.70 -0.27 8.36
N ALA A 115 18.91 -1.23 7.47
CA ALA A 115 19.59 -1.04 6.19
C ALA A 115 18.83 -1.73 5.06
N GLY A 116 18.74 -1.06 3.90
CA GLY A 116 18.05 -1.54 2.71
C GLY A 116 17.01 -0.54 2.21
N LEU A 117 16.07 -1.02 1.39
CA LEU A 117 14.98 -0.19 0.86
C LEU A 117 13.94 -0.04 1.95
N ASN A 118 13.86 1.15 2.56
CA ASN A 118 13.03 1.38 3.75
C ASN A 118 12.39 2.78 3.74
N PRO A 119 11.33 3.01 4.55
CA PRO A 119 10.67 4.30 4.63
C PRO A 119 11.60 5.40 5.15
N VAL A 120 11.63 6.54 4.47
CA VAL A 120 12.35 7.74 4.90
C VAL A 120 11.63 8.32 6.13
N PRO A 121 12.35 8.59 7.25
CA PRO A 121 11.73 9.13 8.45
C PRO A 121 11.41 10.61 8.26
N PHE A 122 10.14 10.93 8.02
CA PHE A 122 9.68 12.31 7.85
C PHE A 122 8.35 12.54 8.60
N GLY A 123 8.22 13.70 9.25
CA GLY A 123 7.00 14.11 9.94
C GLY A 123 6.63 13.19 11.12
N LEU A 124 5.33 12.97 11.31
CA LEU A 124 4.77 12.09 12.37
C LEU A 124 4.78 10.60 11.98
N GLY A 125 5.66 10.22 11.05
CA GLY A 125 5.71 8.87 10.47
C GLY A 125 4.83 8.72 9.24
N ARG A 126 4.42 7.49 8.93
CA ARG A 126 3.58 7.19 7.75
C ARG A 126 2.10 7.45 8.04
N PHE A 127 1.36 7.75 6.98
CA PHE A 127 -0.11 7.83 6.99
C PHE A 127 -0.72 8.86 7.95
N TRP A 128 0.00 9.95 8.25
CA TRP A 128 -0.54 11.05 9.06
C TRP A 128 -1.39 12.02 8.22
N GLY A 129 -1.22 12.02 6.90
CA GLY A 129 -2.17 12.62 5.96
C GLY A 129 -3.52 11.89 5.95
N ASN A 130 -4.59 12.57 6.37
CA ASN A 130 -5.94 11.99 6.50
C ASN A 130 -6.95 12.56 5.49
N THR A 131 -6.51 13.26 4.44
CA THR A 131 -7.40 13.83 3.43
C THR A 131 -7.22 13.15 2.07
N TYR A 132 -8.26 13.19 1.24
CA TYR A 132 -8.22 12.68 -0.13
C TYR A 132 -7.10 13.32 -0.97
N TYR A 133 -6.76 14.59 -0.68
CA TYR A 133 -5.70 15.33 -1.37
C TYR A 133 -4.33 15.19 -0.70
N LEU A 134 -4.23 14.38 0.36
CA LEU A 134 -3.03 14.22 1.17
C LEU A 134 -2.54 15.58 1.73
N GLY A 135 -1.33 15.61 2.28
CA GLY A 135 -0.72 16.83 2.81
C GLY A 135 0.24 17.52 1.83
N ILE A 136 0.65 18.75 2.16
CA ILE A 136 1.72 19.45 1.41
C ILE A 136 3.02 18.65 1.40
N ALA A 137 3.30 17.88 2.46
CA ALA A 137 4.45 17.00 2.56
C ALA A 137 4.40 15.85 1.55
N ASN A 138 3.22 15.27 1.30
CA ASN A 138 3.04 14.28 0.24
C ASN A 138 3.25 14.90 -1.15
N SER A 139 2.66 16.08 -1.39
CA SER A 139 2.82 16.79 -2.66
C SER A 139 4.28 17.20 -2.94
N ALA A 140 5.06 17.50 -1.89
CA ALA A 140 6.49 17.78 -1.98
C ALA A 140 7.35 16.51 -2.13
N GLY A 141 6.74 15.32 -2.07
CA GLY A 141 7.45 14.05 -2.14
C GLY A 141 8.31 13.76 -0.91
N TRP A 142 7.85 14.15 0.28
CA TRP A 142 8.53 13.88 1.56
C TRP A 142 7.79 12.84 2.41
N GLU A 143 6.46 12.80 2.31
CA GLU A 143 5.64 11.76 2.93
C GLU A 143 5.62 10.48 2.07
N ASP A 144 5.53 9.32 2.72
CA ASP A 144 5.44 8.00 2.08
C ASP A 144 6.56 7.67 1.07
N VAL A 145 7.75 8.26 1.26
CA VAL A 145 8.95 7.96 0.46
C VAL A 145 9.68 6.75 1.02
N HIS A 146 10.12 5.87 0.12
CA HIS A 146 10.93 4.70 0.44
C HIS A 146 12.21 4.75 -0.39
N ASN A 147 13.37 4.67 0.27
CA ASN A 147 14.68 4.75 -0.39
C ASN A 147 15.65 3.71 0.14
N LEU A 148 16.65 3.37 -0.69
CA LEU A 148 17.79 2.57 -0.27
C LEU A 148 18.68 3.41 0.64
N GLY A 149 18.92 2.94 1.86
CA GLY A 149 19.76 3.68 2.80
C GLY A 149 19.91 2.97 4.13
N VAL A 150 20.43 3.70 5.11
CA VAL A 150 20.61 3.24 6.49
C VAL A 150 19.94 4.23 7.44
N LYS A 151 19.28 3.70 8.45
CA LYS A 151 18.55 4.46 9.45
C LYS A 151 18.80 3.91 10.85
N TYR A 152 18.92 4.82 11.81
CA TYR A 152 18.85 4.55 13.24
C TYR A 152 17.51 5.03 13.77
N ASP A 153 16.79 4.15 14.45
CA ASP A 153 15.52 4.43 15.11
C ASP A 153 15.67 4.27 16.63
N PHE A 154 15.25 5.29 17.38
CA PHE A 154 15.13 5.28 18.83
C PHE A 154 13.68 5.55 19.25
N ASN A 155 13.14 4.72 20.15
CA ASN A 155 11.84 4.94 20.79
C ASN A 155 11.83 4.31 22.20
N ASP A 156 11.56 5.12 23.22
CA ASP A 156 11.44 4.68 24.63
C ASP A 156 9.99 4.70 25.17
N GLY A 157 9.02 4.92 24.29
CA GLY A 157 7.59 5.07 24.60
C GLY A 157 7.17 6.50 24.94
N ILE A 158 8.12 7.40 25.23
CA ILE A 158 7.86 8.83 25.51
C ILE A 158 8.51 9.71 24.44
N ASN A 159 9.74 9.40 24.07
CA ASN A 159 10.57 10.09 23.12
C ASN A 159 10.83 9.22 21.90
N GLU A 160 10.81 9.84 20.73
CA GLU A 160 11.14 9.20 19.45
C GLU A 160 12.15 10.05 18.69
N ALA A 161 13.18 9.41 18.14
CA ALA A 161 14.17 10.04 17.30
C ALA A 161 14.62 9.11 16.18
N GLN A 162 14.74 9.65 14.96
CA GLN A 162 15.21 8.90 13.80
C GLN A 162 16.30 9.70 13.09
N LEU A 163 17.38 9.00 12.71
CA LEU A 163 18.49 9.57 11.94
C LEU A 163 18.75 8.64 10.76
N ALA A 164 18.76 9.17 9.55
CA ALA A 164 18.92 8.34 8.36
C ALA A 164 19.79 9.00 7.30
N PHE A 165 20.43 8.14 6.50
CA PHE A 165 21.24 8.50 5.35
C PHE A 165 20.78 7.70 4.13
N TYR A 166 20.39 8.42 3.09
CA TYR A 166 19.97 7.86 1.80
C TYR A 166 20.87 8.48 0.71
N PRO A 167 21.77 7.70 0.08
CA PRO A 167 22.58 8.20 -1.03
C PRO A 167 21.71 8.57 -2.23
N THR A 168 22.18 9.53 -3.02
CA THR A 168 21.55 10.01 -4.25
C THR A 168 22.05 9.24 -5.48
#